data_AF-A0A9X2K1P1-F1
#
_entry.id   AF-A0A9X2K1P1-F1
#
_cell.length_a   1.000
_cell.length_b   1.000
_cell.length_c   1.000
_cell.angle_alpha   90.00
_cell.angle_beta   90.00
_cell.angle_gamma   90.00
#
_symmetry.space_group_name_H-M   'P 1'
#
loop_
_entity.id
_entity.type
_entity.pdbx_description
1 polymer ?
#
loop_
_entity_poly.entity_id
_entity_poly.type
_entity_poly.pdbx_seq_one_letter_code
_entity_poly.pdbx_strand_id
1 'polypeptide(L)'
;MTAETSLVTPCQHCGAPIEQRRGRGRPKAYCPEKDCQAAAKRERELRRATPGLEGALARAEQLYDRMESGLAAAIEPLARALAEELSPAGVEAKLSAVQAEAHTRVAIARTEREQAFEQVRIAREATEHARRQTAEMRVRLEEAEQERDTALGDAERAREQALAALREAASTERQALQAAEEAKRRAELAERRAEEAARRVELIEQARDQAVQELAERVELAGRQVEEARAEAVQAREEARAEAEQTREEARAAVVQAQEEARAGVVQAREEAALAREERDRAREETVAAVQAREQAEREVIGARAREEAAVQERERAVERAVKAERAVAGAERDRAVALKDAAQAAEEAERLAGRVTSLEDEGAAAVVRERKAVSREKSRADAAVKERDRVQGELRLERIRLEDLRAELEAARAEAAQLRERAVAAEMRSA
;
A
#
# COMPACT_ATOMS: atom_id res chain seq x y z
N MET A 1 56.61 12.41 64.23
CA MET A 1 56.84 12.77 65.64
C MET A 1 56.82 14.28 65.76
N THR A 2 55.62 14.87 65.89
CA THR A 2 55.43 16.30 66.07
C THR A 2 55.54 16.61 67.56
N ALA A 3 56.54 17.39 67.95
CA ALA A 3 56.74 17.85 69.33
C ALA A 3 55.46 18.51 69.86
N GLU A 4 54.90 17.97 70.93
CA GLU A 4 53.74 18.51 71.62
C GLU A 4 54.09 19.84 72.27
N THR A 5 53.78 20.94 71.58
CA THR A 5 53.83 22.29 72.16
C THR A 5 52.59 22.47 73.05
N SER A 6 52.71 22.18 74.35
CA SER A 6 51.70 22.52 75.34
C SER A 6 51.55 24.04 75.38
N LEU A 7 50.33 24.54 75.14
CA LEU A 7 50.04 25.96 75.26
C LEU A 7 49.86 26.27 76.74
N VAL A 8 50.77 27.05 77.30
CA VAL A 8 50.71 27.52 78.68
C VAL A 8 50.06 28.89 78.68
N THR A 9 48.92 29.02 79.35
CA THR A 9 48.23 30.31 79.53
C THR A 9 48.25 30.73 80.99
N PRO A 10 48.47 32.00 81.32
CA PRO A 10 48.46 32.47 82.69
C PRO A 10 47.04 32.41 83.30
N CYS A 11 46.97 32.08 84.59
CA CYS A 11 45.74 32.14 85.39
C CYS A 11 45.23 33.58 85.45
N GLN A 12 43.95 33.79 85.11
CA GLN A 12 43.34 35.13 85.09
C GLN A 12 43.27 35.81 86.48
N HIS A 13 43.46 35.07 87.57
CA HIS A 13 43.40 35.63 88.92
C HIS A 13 44.78 35.83 89.55
N CYS A 14 45.70 34.86 89.43
CA CYS A 14 47.01 34.88 90.10
C CYS A 14 48.21 34.83 89.16
N GLY A 15 48.00 34.78 87.85
CA GLY A 15 49.06 34.74 86.84
C GLY A 15 49.80 33.41 86.69
N ALA A 16 49.54 32.42 87.56
CA ALA A 16 50.23 31.13 87.51
C ALA A 16 50.06 30.42 86.15
N PRO A 17 51.11 29.79 85.59
CA PRO A 17 51.02 29.09 84.32
C PRO A 17 50.03 27.91 84.42
N ILE A 18 49.07 27.86 83.50
CA ILE A 18 48.11 26.76 83.38
C ILE A 18 48.43 26.00 82.09
N GLU A 19 48.72 24.71 82.23
CA GLU A 19 48.85 23.82 81.08
C GLU A 19 47.47 23.56 80.47
N GLN A 20 47.28 24.00 79.21
CA GLN A 20 46.06 23.71 78.48
C GLN A 20 46.14 22.31 77.86
N ARG A 21 45.15 21.47 78.15
CA ARG A 21 44.96 20.20 77.44
C ARG A 21 44.39 20.49 76.06
N ARG A 22 45.07 20.04 74.99
CA ARG A 22 44.51 20.09 73.63
C ARG A 22 43.35 19.09 73.53
N GLY A 23 42.11 19.57 73.54
CA GLY A 23 40.90 18.75 73.45
C GLY A 23 39.62 19.58 73.29
N ARG A 24 38.50 18.93 72.94
CA ARG A 24 37.19 19.60 72.85
C ARG A 24 36.72 19.98 74.26
N GLY A 25 36.91 21.26 74.62
CA GLY A 25 36.47 21.81 75.90
C GLY A 25 36.85 23.29 76.02
N ARG A 26 36.17 24.02 76.90
CA ARG A 26 36.50 25.42 77.17
C ARG A 26 37.89 25.49 77.84
N PRO A 27 38.84 26.30 77.32
CA PRO A 27 40.14 26.47 77.94
C PRO A 27 40.02 26.83 79.43
N LYS A 28 40.91 26.28 80.26
CA LYS A 28 40.89 26.55 81.70
C LYS A 28 41.40 27.96 81.96
N ALA A 29 40.54 28.86 82.44
CA ALA A 29 40.91 30.25 82.73
C ALA A 29 41.57 30.44 84.12
N TYR A 30 41.42 29.47 85.01
CA TYR A 30 41.88 29.54 86.40
C TYR A 30 42.66 28.27 86.78
N CYS A 31 43.69 28.42 87.62
CA CYS A 31 44.47 27.27 88.09
C CYS A 31 43.63 26.43 89.09
N PRO A 32 43.68 25.09 89.00
CA PRO A 32 42.91 24.22 89.89
C PRO A 32 43.48 24.16 91.31
N GLU A 33 44.75 24.53 91.50
CA GLU A 33 45.48 24.31 92.75
C GLU A 33 45.09 25.26 93.89
N LYS A 34 44.62 26.47 93.59
CA LYS A 34 44.46 27.56 94.58
C LYS A 34 43.03 28.09 94.72
N ASP A 35 42.03 27.32 94.30
CA ASP A 35 40.63 27.75 94.24
C ASP A 35 40.43 29.14 93.60
N CYS A 36 41.33 29.52 92.67
CA CYS A 36 41.36 30.86 92.08
C CYS A 36 40.05 31.19 91.34
N GLN A 37 39.34 30.17 90.84
CA GLN A 37 38.01 30.32 90.27
C GLN A 37 36.98 30.78 91.30
N ALA A 38 36.99 30.19 92.50
CA ALA A 38 36.08 30.56 93.58
C ALA A 38 36.44 31.93 94.17
N ALA A 39 37.74 32.22 94.31
CA ALA A 39 38.23 33.54 94.74
C ALA A 39 37.80 34.64 93.76
N ALA A 40 38.06 34.46 92.46
CA ALA A 40 37.65 35.42 91.43
C ALA A 40 36.11 35.54 91.32
N LYS A 41 35.36 34.46 91.58
CA LYS A 41 33.89 34.50 91.63
C LYS A 41 33.41 35.38 92.80
N ARG A 42 33.94 35.16 94.01
CA ARG A 42 33.62 35.97 95.20
C ARG A 42 33.98 37.43 94.99
N GLU A 43 35.15 37.72 94.43
CA GLU A 43 35.57 39.09 94.12
C GLU A 43 34.65 39.79 93.12
N ARG A 44 34.23 39.09 92.05
CA ARG A 44 33.23 39.62 91.10
C ARG A 44 31.86 39.82 91.70
N GLU A 45 31.43 38.94 92.60
CA GLU A 45 30.17 39.08 93.32
C GLU A 45 30.22 40.28 94.28
N LEU A 46 31.33 40.45 94.98
CA LEU A 46 31.60 41.61 95.82
C LEU A 46 31.55 42.90 95.02
N ARG A 47 32.32 43.00 93.92
CA ARG A 47 32.32 44.18 93.03
C ARG A 47 30.94 44.47 92.42
N ARG A 48 30.12 43.46 92.17
CA ARG A 48 28.74 43.63 91.68
C ARG A 48 27.77 44.11 92.76
N ALA A 49 27.99 43.68 94.00
CA ALA A 49 27.18 44.04 95.16
C ALA A 49 27.60 45.37 95.79
N THR A 50 28.79 45.91 95.47
CA THR A 50 29.23 47.23 95.90
C THR A 50 28.22 48.30 95.44
N PRO A 51 27.54 49.00 96.37
CA PRO A 51 26.64 50.09 96.01
C PRO A 51 27.44 51.28 95.48
N GLY A 52 26.86 52.01 94.51
CA GLY A 52 27.48 53.20 93.91
C GLY A 52 28.04 52.99 92.50
N LEU A 53 28.88 53.94 92.06
CA LEU A 53 29.42 54.02 90.70
C LEU A 53 30.25 52.79 90.32
N GLU A 54 31.05 52.27 91.25
CA GLU A 54 31.98 51.15 91.02
C GLU A 54 31.22 49.86 90.67
N GLY A 55 30.13 49.55 91.38
CA GLY A 55 29.32 48.37 91.07
C GLY A 55 28.49 48.52 89.79
N ALA A 56 28.11 49.75 89.41
CA ALA A 56 27.48 50.02 88.12
C ALA A 56 28.48 49.85 86.97
N LEU A 57 29.72 50.33 87.12
CA LEU A 57 30.81 50.15 86.17
C LEU A 57 31.11 48.66 85.95
N ALA A 58 31.25 47.88 87.02
CA ALA A 58 31.52 46.45 86.94
C ALA A 58 30.40 45.64 86.23
N ARG A 59 29.14 46.07 86.33
CA ARG A 59 28.03 45.45 85.57
C ARG A 59 28.04 45.86 84.10
N ALA A 60 28.41 47.11 83.80
CA ALA A 60 28.57 47.59 82.44
C ALA A 60 29.72 46.85 81.73
N GLU A 61 30.88 46.70 82.36
CA GLU A 61 32.01 45.92 81.84
C GLU A 61 31.60 44.47 81.51
N GLN A 62 30.89 43.78 82.41
CA GLN A 62 30.38 42.42 82.13
C GLN A 62 29.34 42.33 81.01
N LEU A 63 28.63 43.43 80.72
CA LEU A 63 27.75 43.50 79.56
C LEU A 63 28.56 43.67 78.29
N TYR A 64 29.57 44.55 78.31
CA TYR A 64 30.51 44.73 77.20
C TYR A 64 31.25 43.43 76.86
N ASP A 65 31.82 42.73 77.85
CA ASP A 65 32.51 41.45 77.61
C ASP A 65 31.61 40.39 76.96
N ARG A 66 30.32 40.36 77.34
CA ARG A 66 29.34 39.46 76.75
C ARG A 66 28.96 39.87 75.33
N MET A 67 28.80 41.16 75.08
CA MET A 67 28.55 41.69 73.74
C MET A 67 29.73 41.45 72.81
N GLU A 68 30.96 41.71 73.28
CA GLU A 68 32.19 41.46 72.54
C GLU A 68 32.38 39.97 72.24
N SER A 69 32.21 39.10 73.24
CA SER A 69 32.31 37.65 73.04
C SER A 69 31.21 37.12 72.11
N GLY A 70 29.98 37.62 72.23
CA GLY A 70 28.86 37.23 71.36
C GLY A 70 29.04 37.72 69.93
N LEU A 71 29.52 38.95 69.74
CA LEU A 71 29.81 39.53 68.44
C LEU A 71 30.99 38.83 67.78
N ALA A 72 32.07 38.55 68.50
CA ALA A 72 33.20 37.77 68.01
C ALA A 72 32.77 36.36 67.59
N ALA A 73 31.92 35.69 68.37
CA ALA A 73 31.39 34.37 68.03
C ALA A 73 30.47 34.39 66.79
N ALA A 74 29.80 35.50 66.49
CA ALA A 74 28.98 35.66 65.30
C ALA A 74 29.81 36.08 64.06
N ILE A 75 30.83 36.93 64.24
CA ILE A 75 31.69 37.43 63.16
C ILE A 75 32.70 36.38 62.73
N GLU A 76 33.28 35.61 63.66
CA GLU A 76 34.35 34.65 63.36
C GLU A 76 33.95 33.60 62.30
N PRO A 77 32.76 32.95 62.35
CA PRO A 77 32.32 32.05 61.28
C PRO A 77 32.12 32.76 59.94
N LEU A 78 31.60 33.99 59.95
CA LEU A 78 31.42 34.79 58.73
C LEU A 78 32.77 35.20 58.13
N ALA A 79 33.73 35.58 58.96
CA ALA A 79 35.09 35.92 58.55
C ALA A 79 35.79 34.70 57.97
N ARG A 80 35.62 33.51 58.55
CA ARG A 80 36.14 32.26 57.98
C ARG A 80 35.47 31.89 56.66
N ALA A 81 34.15 31.97 56.56
CA ALA A 81 33.44 31.74 55.31
C ALA A 81 33.88 32.73 54.22
N LEU A 82 34.00 34.02 54.55
CA LEU A 82 34.51 35.03 53.63
C LEU A 82 35.98 34.78 53.26
N ALA A 83 36.82 34.36 54.21
CA ALA A 83 38.22 34.04 53.93
C ALA A 83 38.33 32.80 53.05
N GLU A 84 37.53 31.76 53.27
CA GLU A 84 37.46 30.59 52.39
C GLU A 84 37.02 31.01 50.98
N GLU A 85 35.95 31.79 50.87
CA GLU A 85 35.33 32.16 49.59
C GLU A 85 36.07 33.24 48.80
N LEU A 86 36.82 34.13 49.48
CA LEU A 86 37.61 35.21 48.88
C LEU A 86 39.12 34.91 48.89
N SER A 87 39.56 33.79 49.49
CA SER A 87 40.93 33.34 49.33
C SER A 87 41.21 33.05 47.86
N PRO A 88 42.47 33.23 47.39
CA PRO A 88 42.86 32.80 46.05
C PRO A 88 42.46 31.36 45.76
N ALA A 89 42.63 30.45 46.73
CA ALA A 89 42.27 29.05 46.60
C ALA A 89 40.75 28.82 46.44
N GLY A 90 39.91 29.53 47.19
CA GLY A 90 38.45 29.42 47.06
C GLY A 90 37.92 30.01 45.76
N VAL A 91 38.50 31.13 45.32
CA VAL A 91 38.18 31.73 44.01
C VAL A 91 38.60 30.79 42.87
N GLU A 92 39.80 30.20 42.93
CA GLU A 92 40.25 29.20 41.95
C GLU A 92 39.37 27.95 41.95
N ALA A 93 38.91 27.48 43.12
CA ALA A 93 37.99 26.37 43.23
C ALA A 93 36.63 26.69 42.57
N LYS A 94 36.09 27.89 42.80
CA LYS A 94 34.86 28.37 42.14
C LYS A 94 35.02 28.52 40.63
N LEU A 95 36.13 29.09 40.18
CA LEU A 95 36.43 29.21 38.75
C LEU A 95 36.54 27.83 38.11
N SER A 96 37.20 26.88 38.78
CA SER A 96 37.32 25.49 38.32
C SER A 96 35.96 24.80 38.26
N ALA A 97 35.08 25.01 39.25
CA ALA A 97 33.73 24.49 39.25
C ALA A 97 32.89 25.06 38.08
N VAL A 98 32.93 26.38 37.86
CA VAL A 98 32.24 27.04 36.74
C VAL A 98 32.79 26.60 35.40
N GLN A 99 34.11 26.43 35.28
CA GLN A 99 34.75 25.89 34.07
C GLN A 99 34.30 24.45 33.81
N ALA A 100 34.26 23.59 34.84
CA ALA A 100 33.77 22.23 34.72
C ALA A 100 32.30 22.20 34.26
N GLU A 101 31.42 23.00 34.87
CA GLU A 101 30.03 23.13 34.43
C GLU A 101 29.91 23.61 32.98
N ALA A 102 30.72 24.60 32.59
CA ALA A 102 30.74 25.09 31.22
C ALA A 102 31.19 23.99 30.23
N HIS A 103 32.22 23.22 30.57
CA HIS A 103 32.66 22.08 29.76
C HIS A 103 31.58 21.01 29.64
N THR A 104 30.86 20.70 30.74
CA THR A 104 29.73 19.77 30.71
C THR A 104 28.61 20.29 29.82
N ARG A 105 28.24 21.57 29.91
CA ARG A 105 27.20 22.17 29.04
C ARG A 105 27.60 22.13 27.57
N VAL A 106 28.86 22.41 27.25
CA VAL A 106 29.37 22.31 25.86
C VAL A 106 29.37 20.87 25.37
N ALA A 107 29.71 19.90 26.21
CA ALA A 107 29.65 18.49 25.86
C ALA A 107 28.20 18.06 25.55
N ILE A 108 27.23 18.42 26.41
CA ILE A 108 25.81 18.17 26.19
C ILE A 108 25.35 18.79 24.86
N ALA A 109 25.62 20.07 24.64
CA ALA A 109 25.22 20.75 23.42
C ALA A 109 25.82 20.11 22.15
N ARG A 110 27.04 19.57 22.23
CA ARG A 110 27.65 18.82 21.10
C ARG A 110 26.93 17.50 20.86
N THR A 111 26.62 16.74 21.92
CA THR A 111 25.86 15.49 21.78
C THR A 111 24.45 15.71 21.24
N GLU A 112 23.76 16.75 21.69
CA GLU A 112 22.42 17.12 21.18
C GLU A 112 22.49 17.54 19.70
N ARG A 113 23.52 18.28 19.31
CA ARG A 113 23.75 18.65 17.91
C ARG A 113 23.99 17.41 17.04
N GLU A 114 24.80 16.46 17.51
CA GLU A 114 25.07 15.21 16.80
C GLU A 114 23.80 14.35 16.67
N GLN A 115 23.00 14.25 17.75
CA GLN A 115 21.69 13.58 17.72
C GLN A 115 20.74 14.26 16.74
N ALA A 116 20.69 15.59 16.70
CA ALA A 116 19.85 16.33 15.76
C ALA A 116 20.27 16.07 14.30
N PHE A 117 21.57 16.02 14.00
CA PHE A 117 22.04 15.66 12.66
C PHE A 117 21.69 14.22 12.28
N GLU A 118 21.80 13.29 13.22
CA GLU A 118 21.42 11.90 13.00
C GLU A 118 19.92 11.74 12.74
N GLN A 119 19.06 12.45 13.48
CA GLN A 119 17.62 12.49 13.23
C GLN A 119 17.29 13.05 11.84
N VAL A 120 17.99 14.12 11.41
CA VAL A 120 17.83 14.66 10.05
C VAL A 120 18.29 13.66 8.99
N ARG A 121 19.36 12.90 9.24
CA ARG A 121 19.84 11.86 8.33
C ARG A 121 18.79 10.75 8.17
N ILE A 122 18.29 10.20 9.27
CA ILE A 122 17.24 9.16 9.26
C ILE A 122 15.98 9.69 8.55
N ALA A 123 15.56 10.92 8.83
CA ALA A 123 14.39 11.52 8.19
C ALA A 123 14.58 11.67 6.65
N ARG A 124 15.78 12.02 6.19
CA ARG A 124 16.10 12.09 4.76
C ARG A 124 16.08 10.70 4.12
N GLU A 125 16.70 9.71 4.74
CA GLU A 125 16.71 8.32 4.25
C GLU A 125 15.28 7.76 4.16
N ALA A 126 14.43 8.01 5.17
CA ALA A 126 13.02 7.63 5.15
C ALA A 126 12.25 8.33 4.02
N THR A 127 12.49 9.62 3.80
CA THR A 127 11.86 10.39 2.71
C THR A 127 12.29 9.87 1.33
N GLU A 128 13.57 9.55 1.15
CA GLU A 128 14.07 8.96 -0.09
C GLU A 128 13.48 7.57 -0.32
N HIS A 129 13.39 6.74 0.73
CA HIS A 129 12.75 5.43 0.64
C HIS A 129 11.28 5.54 0.24
N ALA A 130 10.51 6.43 0.87
CA ALA A 130 9.12 6.69 0.51
C ALA A 130 8.96 7.18 -0.94
N ARG A 131 9.90 8.02 -1.43
CA ARG A 131 9.93 8.45 -2.84
C ARG A 131 10.19 7.30 -3.80
N ARG A 132 11.14 6.40 -3.48
CA ARG A 132 11.42 5.21 -4.29
C ARG A 132 10.20 4.29 -4.34
N GLN A 133 9.58 4.00 -3.20
CA GLN A 133 8.35 3.21 -3.14
C GLN A 133 7.21 3.84 -3.96
N THR A 134 7.04 5.16 -3.88
CA THR A 134 6.02 5.87 -4.67
C THR A 134 6.32 5.79 -6.18
N ALA A 135 7.59 5.93 -6.58
CA ALA A 135 8.00 5.82 -7.98
C ALA A 135 7.79 4.40 -8.51
N GLU A 136 8.19 3.37 -7.75
CA GLU A 136 7.94 1.97 -8.08
C GLU A 136 6.43 1.70 -8.22
N MET A 137 5.61 2.27 -7.34
CA MET A 137 4.17 2.10 -7.42
C MET A 137 3.53 2.76 -8.63
N ARG A 138 4.05 3.93 -9.06
CA ARG A 138 3.62 4.55 -10.32
C ARG A 138 3.96 3.69 -11.52
N VAL A 139 5.18 3.15 -11.59
CA VAL A 139 5.59 2.26 -12.67
C VAL A 139 4.67 1.03 -12.74
N ARG A 140 4.38 0.38 -11.60
CA ARG A 140 3.45 -0.76 -11.59
C ARG A 140 2.03 -0.40 -12.01
N LEU A 141 1.55 0.79 -11.68
CA LEU A 141 0.24 1.28 -12.14
C LEU A 141 0.23 1.53 -13.64
N GLU A 142 1.28 2.15 -14.19
CA GLU A 142 1.43 2.38 -15.63
C GLU A 142 1.52 1.05 -16.39
N GLU A 143 2.27 0.06 -15.88
CA GLU A 143 2.33 -1.29 -16.43
C GLU A 143 0.94 -1.95 -16.43
N ALA A 144 0.21 -1.89 -15.30
CA ALA A 144 -1.13 -2.45 -15.20
C ALA A 144 -2.14 -1.76 -16.15
N GLU A 145 -2.03 -0.44 -16.36
CA GLU A 145 -2.84 0.29 -17.33
C GLU A 145 -2.53 -0.12 -18.76
N GLN A 146 -1.25 -0.30 -19.10
CA GLN A 146 -0.83 -0.78 -20.43
C GLN A 146 -1.30 -2.22 -20.69
N GLU A 147 -1.22 -3.10 -19.69
CA GLU A 147 -1.76 -4.46 -19.77
C GLU A 147 -3.28 -4.45 -19.99
N ARG A 148 -4.01 -3.61 -19.26
CA ARG A 148 -5.46 -3.43 -19.43
C ARG A 148 -5.79 -2.96 -20.84
N ASP A 149 -5.11 -1.94 -21.33
CA ASP A 149 -5.39 -1.36 -22.66
C ASP A 149 -5.05 -2.36 -23.78
N THR A 150 -3.99 -3.16 -23.60
CA THR A 150 -3.65 -4.27 -24.49
C THR A 150 -4.75 -5.34 -24.48
N ALA A 151 -5.21 -5.74 -23.30
CA ALA A 151 -6.29 -6.73 -23.16
C ALA A 151 -7.62 -6.24 -23.75
N LEU A 152 -7.94 -4.95 -23.61
CA LEU A 152 -9.12 -4.34 -24.25
C LEU A 152 -8.97 -4.34 -25.77
N GLY A 153 -7.80 -3.96 -26.30
CA GLY A 153 -7.54 -4.01 -27.74
C GLY A 153 -7.62 -5.44 -28.31
N ASP A 154 -7.14 -6.45 -27.57
CA ASP A 154 -7.29 -7.86 -27.94
C ASP A 154 -8.76 -8.31 -27.94
N ALA A 155 -9.53 -7.91 -26.92
CA ALA A 155 -10.95 -8.22 -26.84
C ALA A 155 -11.76 -7.59 -27.98
N GLU A 156 -11.44 -6.34 -28.36
CA GLU A 156 -12.04 -5.65 -29.50
C GLU A 156 -11.70 -6.37 -30.82
N ARG A 157 -10.43 -6.70 -31.05
CA ARG A 157 -10.01 -7.48 -32.23
C ARG A 157 -10.71 -8.84 -32.30
N ALA A 158 -10.80 -9.56 -31.19
CA ALA A 158 -11.50 -10.84 -31.13
C ALA A 158 -12.99 -10.69 -31.45
N ARG A 159 -13.64 -9.62 -30.97
CA ARG A 159 -15.03 -9.30 -31.29
C ARG A 159 -15.22 -8.99 -32.78
N GLU A 160 -14.32 -8.20 -33.37
CA GLU A 160 -14.36 -7.89 -34.80
C GLU A 160 -14.19 -9.15 -35.66
N GLN A 161 -13.25 -10.01 -35.31
CA GLN A 161 -13.03 -11.31 -35.97
C GLN A 161 -14.26 -12.22 -35.85
N ALA A 162 -14.88 -12.29 -34.66
CA ALA A 162 -16.10 -13.06 -34.46
C ALA A 162 -17.26 -12.52 -35.30
N LEU A 163 -17.43 -11.20 -35.39
CA LEU A 163 -18.44 -10.58 -36.24
C LEU A 163 -18.17 -10.80 -37.73
N ALA A 164 -16.90 -10.78 -38.16
CA ALA A 164 -16.52 -11.10 -39.53
C ALA A 164 -16.87 -12.56 -39.86
N ALA A 165 -16.48 -13.51 -39.00
CA ALA A 165 -16.81 -14.92 -39.15
C ALA A 165 -18.33 -15.18 -39.20
N LEU A 166 -19.12 -14.49 -38.38
CA LEU A 166 -20.59 -14.57 -38.43
C LEU A 166 -21.17 -14.04 -39.75
N ARG A 167 -20.60 -12.95 -40.31
CA ARG A 167 -21.03 -12.42 -41.62
C ARG A 167 -20.69 -13.37 -42.75
N GLU A 168 -19.50 -13.96 -42.72
CA GLU A 168 -19.08 -14.98 -43.67
C GLU A 168 -20.01 -16.21 -43.59
N ALA A 169 -20.24 -16.73 -42.39
CA ALA A 169 -21.17 -17.85 -42.17
C ALA A 169 -22.58 -17.55 -42.72
N ALA A 170 -23.13 -16.37 -42.41
CA ALA A 170 -24.44 -15.93 -42.93
C ALA A 170 -24.44 -15.71 -44.45
N SER A 171 -23.30 -15.38 -45.06
CA SER A 171 -23.18 -15.31 -46.53
C SER A 171 -23.14 -16.71 -47.15
N THR A 172 -22.42 -17.65 -46.55
CA THR A 172 -22.34 -19.04 -47.00
C THR A 172 -23.67 -19.77 -46.84
N GLU A 173 -24.41 -19.50 -45.76
CA GLU A 173 -25.75 -20.06 -45.55
C GLU A 173 -26.73 -19.56 -46.62
N ARG A 174 -26.71 -18.27 -46.95
CA ARG A 174 -27.53 -17.71 -48.03
C ARG A 174 -27.20 -18.33 -49.39
N GLN A 175 -25.92 -18.52 -49.69
CA GLN A 175 -25.48 -19.20 -50.92
C GLN A 175 -25.93 -20.66 -50.95
N ALA A 176 -25.82 -21.38 -49.83
CA ALA A 176 -26.28 -22.77 -49.72
C ALA A 176 -27.80 -22.90 -49.91
N LEU A 177 -28.58 -22.00 -49.33
CA LEU A 177 -30.04 -21.95 -49.52
C LEU A 177 -30.40 -21.66 -50.98
N GLN A 178 -29.73 -20.69 -51.63
CA GLN A 178 -29.93 -20.40 -53.05
C GLN A 178 -29.60 -21.60 -53.93
N ALA A 179 -28.47 -22.27 -53.68
CA ALA A 179 -28.08 -23.46 -54.40
C ALA A 179 -29.08 -24.62 -54.21
N ALA A 180 -29.60 -24.79 -52.99
CA ALA A 180 -30.63 -25.80 -52.70
C ALA A 180 -31.96 -25.49 -53.41
N GLU A 181 -32.39 -24.22 -53.44
CA GLU A 181 -33.58 -23.79 -54.19
C GLU A 181 -33.41 -24.02 -55.70
N GLU A 182 -32.25 -23.69 -56.25
CA GLU A 182 -31.94 -23.96 -57.66
C GLU A 182 -31.95 -25.45 -57.97
N ALA A 183 -31.33 -26.27 -57.11
CA ALA A 183 -31.33 -27.73 -57.25
C ALA A 183 -32.77 -28.28 -57.21
N LYS A 184 -33.61 -27.78 -56.30
CA LYS A 184 -35.03 -28.15 -56.22
C LYS A 184 -35.78 -27.79 -57.50
N ARG A 185 -35.60 -26.57 -58.04
CA ARG A 185 -36.22 -26.16 -59.32
C ARG A 185 -35.77 -27.04 -60.48
N ARG A 186 -34.48 -27.43 -60.52
CA ARG A 186 -33.95 -28.35 -61.55
C ARG A 186 -34.57 -29.75 -61.41
N ALA A 187 -34.74 -30.24 -60.18
CA ALA A 187 -35.40 -31.52 -59.91
C ALA A 187 -36.87 -31.50 -60.34
N GLU A 188 -37.63 -30.47 -59.97
CA GLU A 188 -39.04 -30.30 -60.38
C GLU A 188 -39.18 -30.22 -61.91
N LEU A 189 -38.26 -29.55 -62.60
CA LEU A 189 -38.23 -29.52 -64.07
C LEU A 189 -37.90 -30.89 -64.68
N ALA A 190 -36.99 -31.64 -64.07
CA ALA A 190 -36.65 -32.99 -64.51
C ALA A 190 -37.83 -33.96 -64.31
N GLU A 191 -38.53 -33.86 -63.18
CA GLU A 191 -39.73 -34.64 -62.88
C GLU A 191 -40.85 -34.36 -63.89
N ARG A 192 -41.15 -33.09 -64.18
CA ARG A 192 -42.12 -32.74 -65.23
C ARG A 192 -41.76 -33.31 -66.60
N ARG A 193 -40.46 -33.26 -66.98
CA ARG A 193 -39.99 -33.87 -68.23
C ARG A 193 -40.14 -35.39 -68.22
N ALA A 194 -39.91 -36.04 -67.08
CA ALA A 194 -40.10 -37.48 -66.93
C ALA A 194 -41.59 -37.86 -67.02
N GLU A 195 -42.49 -37.09 -66.39
CA GLU A 195 -43.94 -37.29 -66.51
C GLU A 195 -44.43 -37.09 -67.95
N GLU A 196 -43.96 -36.05 -68.64
CA GLU A 196 -44.29 -35.82 -70.06
C GLU A 196 -43.78 -36.96 -70.94
N ALA A 197 -42.56 -37.46 -70.69
CA ALA A 197 -42.02 -38.61 -71.39
C ALA A 197 -42.84 -39.88 -71.12
N ALA A 198 -43.23 -40.14 -69.86
CA ALA A 198 -44.08 -41.26 -69.49
C ALA A 198 -45.45 -41.20 -70.19
N ARG A 199 -46.09 -40.02 -70.22
CA ARG A 199 -47.35 -39.83 -70.97
C ARG A 199 -47.19 -40.09 -72.46
N ARG A 200 -46.04 -39.72 -73.06
CA ARG A 200 -45.77 -40.04 -74.46
C ARG A 200 -45.62 -41.54 -74.68
N VAL A 201 -44.93 -42.24 -73.78
CA VAL A 201 -44.81 -43.70 -73.84
C VAL A 201 -46.19 -44.34 -73.73
N GLU A 202 -47.02 -43.92 -72.76
CA GLU A 202 -48.38 -44.45 -72.59
C GLU A 202 -49.26 -44.22 -73.84
N LEU A 203 -49.17 -43.04 -74.49
CA LEU A 203 -49.86 -42.79 -75.75
C LEU A 203 -49.34 -43.67 -76.90
N ILE A 204 -48.03 -43.94 -76.96
CA ILE A 204 -47.44 -44.85 -77.94
C ILE A 204 -47.89 -46.29 -77.68
N GLU A 205 -47.95 -46.71 -76.42
CA GLU A 205 -48.45 -48.03 -76.03
C GLU A 205 -49.94 -48.20 -76.38
N GLN A 206 -50.78 -47.20 -76.09
CA GLN A 206 -52.18 -47.21 -76.50
C GLN A 206 -52.34 -47.28 -78.02
N ALA A 207 -51.53 -46.55 -78.78
CA ALA A 207 -51.53 -46.62 -80.24
C ALA A 207 -51.06 -47.99 -80.74
N ARG A 208 -50.07 -48.61 -80.08
CA ARG A 208 -49.60 -49.96 -80.38
C ARG A 208 -50.69 -50.99 -80.09
N ASP A 209 -51.35 -50.90 -78.95
CA ASP A 209 -52.38 -51.84 -78.54
C ASP A 209 -53.61 -51.76 -79.46
N GLN A 210 -53.97 -50.54 -79.91
CA GLN A 210 -54.97 -50.35 -80.97
C GLN A 210 -54.53 -50.99 -82.29
N ALA A 211 -53.28 -50.79 -82.72
CA ALA A 211 -52.75 -51.41 -83.93
C ALA A 211 -52.72 -52.95 -83.84
N VAL A 212 -52.41 -53.51 -82.65
CA VAL A 212 -52.44 -54.96 -82.39
C VAL A 212 -53.86 -55.50 -82.42
N GLN A 213 -54.84 -54.78 -81.87
CA GLN A 213 -56.26 -55.15 -81.94
C GLN A 213 -56.77 -55.14 -83.40
N GLU A 214 -56.45 -54.10 -84.16
CA GLU A 214 -56.79 -54.04 -85.59
C GLU A 214 -56.12 -55.16 -86.39
N LEU A 215 -54.89 -55.54 -86.04
CA LEU A 215 -54.21 -56.68 -86.66
C LEU A 215 -54.88 -58.01 -86.28
N ALA A 216 -55.26 -58.18 -85.01
CA ALA A 216 -55.94 -59.38 -84.52
C ALA A 216 -57.31 -59.56 -85.19
N GLU A 217 -58.08 -58.49 -85.36
CA GLU A 217 -59.35 -58.51 -86.10
C GLU A 217 -59.16 -58.89 -87.57
N ARG A 218 -58.09 -58.39 -88.22
CA ARG A 218 -57.73 -58.78 -89.59
C ARG A 218 -57.31 -60.25 -89.69
N VAL A 219 -56.60 -60.76 -88.69
CA VAL A 219 -56.18 -62.18 -88.61
C VAL A 219 -57.38 -63.08 -88.34
N GLU A 220 -58.36 -62.68 -87.53
CA GLU A 220 -59.61 -63.43 -87.33
C GLU A 220 -60.48 -63.44 -88.60
N LEU A 221 -60.55 -62.33 -89.35
CA LEU A 221 -61.20 -62.28 -90.66
C LEU A 221 -60.51 -63.18 -91.68
N ALA A 222 -59.17 -63.18 -91.72
CA ALA A 222 -58.39 -64.08 -92.55
C ALA A 222 -58.55 -65.56 -92.12
N GLY A 223 -58.67 -65.83 -90.82
CA GLY A 223 -58.93 -67.16 -90.27
C GLY A 223 -60.28 -67.74 -90.72
N ARG A 224 -61.33 -66.91 -90.79
CA ARG A 224 -62.64 -67.33 -91.32
C ARG A 224 -62.60 -67.64 -92.82
N GLN A 225 -61.82 -66.88 -93.59
CA GLN A 225 -61.60 -67.13 -95.03
C GLN A 225 -60.80 -68.43 -95.28
N VAL A 226 -59.87 -68.79 -94.38
CA VAL A 226 -59.10 -70.05 -94.47
C VAL A 226 -59.95 -71.27 -94.12
N GLU A 227 -60.89 -71.16 -93.18
CA GLU A 227 -61.80 -72.26 -92.84
C GLU A 227 -62.90 -72.46 -93.91
N GLU A 228 -63.36 -71.40 -94.58
CA GLU A 228 -64.21 -71.51 -95.78
C GLU A 228 -63.47 -72.18 -96.95
N ALA A 229 -62.20 -71.83 -97.18
CA ALA A 229 -61.35 -72.48 -98.20
C ALA A 229 -61.02 -73.95 -97.87
N ARG A 230 -60.99 -74.34 -96.59
CA ARG A 230 -60.76 -75.73 -96.15
C ARG A 230 -61.97 -76.65 -96.37
N ALA A 231 -63.19 -76.11 -96.37
CA ALA A 231 -64.40 -76.88 -96.68
C ALA A 231 -64.49 -77.24 -98.18
N GLU A 232 -64.00 -76.36 -99.06
CA GLU A 232 -63.95 -76.58 -100.52
C GLU A 232 -62.80 -77.53 -100.93
N ALA A 233 -61.71 -77.57 -100.16
CA ALA A 233 -60.52 -78.39 -100.44
C ALA A 233 -60.69 -79.91 -100.20
N VAL A 234 -61.79 -80.36 -99.56
CA VAL A 234 -62.07 -81.80 -99.32
C VAL A 234 -62.75 -82.46 -100.53
N GLN A 235 -63.47 -81.71 -101.37
CA GLN A 235 -64.06 -82.23 -102.62
C GLN A 235 -63.07 -82.31 -103.79
N ALA A 236 -62.02 -81.49 -103.82
CA ALA A 236 -61.00 -81.51 -104.87
C ALA A 236 -59.92 -82.61 -104.71
N ARG A 237 -59.90 -83.30 -103.57
CA ARG A 237 -58.83 -84.26 -103.19
C ARG A 237 -58.91 -85.64 -103.86
N GLU A 238 -60.02 -85.96 -104.53
CA GLU A 238 -60.13 -87.19 -105.35
C GLU A 238 -59.62 -86.99 -106.79
N GLU A 239 -59.56 -85.76 -107.29
CA GLU A 239 -59.11 -85.43 -108.64
C GLU A 239 -57.59 -85.11 -108.71
N ALA A 240 -56.99 -84.68 -107.60
CA ALA A 240 -55.58 -84.24 -107.54
C ALA A 240 -54.51 -85.37 -107.42
N ARG A 241 -54.89 -86.66 -107.56
CA ARG A 241 -53.89 -87.75 -107.70
C ARG A 241 -53.22 -87.77 -109.07
N ALA A 242 -53.72 -87.01 -110.04
CA ALA A 242 -53.13 -86.84 -111.36
C ALA A 242 -52.15 -85.64 -111.46
N GLU A 243 -52.14 -84.71 -110.50
CA GLU A 243 -51.29 -83.49 -110.48
C GLU A 243 -50.06 -83.61 -109.55
N ALA A 244 -49.68 -84.83 -109.18
CA ALA A 244 -48.57 -85.10 -108.28
C ALA A 244 -47.16 -84.91 -108.90
N GLU A 245 -47.06 -84.61 -110.20
CA GLU A 245 -45.77 -84.32 -110.86
C GLU A 245 -45.42 -82.83 -110.97
N GLN A 246 -46.37 -81.92 -110.74
CA GLN A 246 -46.15 -80.47 -110.88
C GLN A 246 -45.77 -79.74 -109.57
N THR A 247 -46.02 -80.37 -108.41
CA THR A 247 -45.78 -79.79 -107.06
C THR A 247 -44.35 -79.93 -106.54
N ARG A 248 -43.43 -80.50 -107.32
CA ARG A 248 -42.01 -80.62 -106.94
C ARG A 248 -41.19 -79.34 -107.17
N GLU A 249 -41.68 -78.37 -107.95
CA GLU A 249 -41.00 -77.09 -108.16
C GLU A 249 -41.45 -76.01 -107.16
N GLU A 250 -42.70 -75.99 -106.72
CA GLU A 250 -43.22 -75.02 -105.74
C GLU A 250 -42.68 -75.25 -104.31
N ALA A 251 -42.35 -76.50 -103.96
CA ALA A 251 -41.69 -76.84 -102.70
C ALA A 251 -40.28 -76.22 -102.56
N ARG A 252 -39.64 -75.79 -103.65
CA ARG A 252 -38.34 -75.10 -103.61
C ARG A 252 -38.45 -73.60 -103.37
N ALA A 253 -39.59 -72.98 -103.69
CA ALA A 253 -39.84 -71.56 -103.42
C ALA A 253 -40.24 -71.31 -101.94
N ALA A 254 -41.02 -72.21 -101.34
CA ALA A 254 -41.41 -72.13 -99.92
C ALA A 254 -40.22 -72.29 -98.95
N VAL A 255 -39.19 -73.04 -99.32
CA VAL A 255 -37.96 -73.21 -98.52
C VAL A 255 -37.09 -71.95 -98.52
N VAL A 256 -37.14 -71.13 -99.59
CA VAL A 256 -36.41 -69.85 -99.65
C VAL A 256 -37.12 -68.78 -98.83
N GLN A 257 -38.46 -68.69 -98.90
CA GLN A 257 -39.25 -67.78 -98.04
C GLN A 257 -39.11 -68.12 -96.55
N ALA A 258 -39.16 -69.39 -96.17
CA ALA A 258 -38.95 -69.81 -94.78
C ALA A 258 -37.52 -69.55 -94.28
N GLN A 259 -36.51 -69.58 -95.17
CA GLN A 259 -35.13 -69.21 -94.81
C GLN A 259 -34.93 -67.70 -94.70
N GLU A 260 -35.65 -66.89 -95.48
CA GLU A 260 -35.60 -65.43 -95.39
C GLU A 260 -36.33 -64.90 -94.15
N GLU A 261 -37.48 -65.48 -93.79
CA GLU A 261 -38.21 -65.19 -92.55
C GLU A 261 -37.42 -65.63 -91.31
N ALA A 262 -36.75 -66.79 -91.36
CA ALA A 262 -35.85 -67.22 -90.29
C ALA A 262 -34.62 -66.32 -90.16
N ARG A 263 -34.09 -65.78 -91.26
CA ARG A 263 -32.98 -64.81 -91.23
C ARG A 263 -33.43 -63.45 -90.70
N ALA A 264 -34.62 -62.98 -91.08
CA ALA A 264 -35.21 -61.75 -90.54
C ALA A 264 -35.49 -61.87 -89.03
N GLY A 265 -36.01 -63.01 -88.57
CA GLY A 265 -36.22 -63.28 -87.14
C GLY A 265 -34.92 -63.34 -86.34
N VAL A 266 -33.83 -63.87 -86.90
CA VAL A 266 -32.50 -63.86 -86.25
C VAL A 266 -31.90 -62.45 -86.20
N VAL A 267 -32.20 -61.58 -87.17
CA VAL A 267 -31.77 -60.17 -87.14
C VAL A 267 -32.57 -59.39 -86.09
N GLN A 268 -33.90 -59.52 -86.06
CA GLN A 268 -34.73 -58.89 -85.02
C GLN A 268 -34.36 -59.37 -83.61
N ALA A 269 -34.16 -60.68 -83.41
CA ALA A 269 -33.73 -61.20 -82.11
C ALA A 269 -32.33 -60.70 -81.69
N ARG A 270 -31.46 -60.38 -82.66
CA ARG A 270 -30.15 -59.76 -82.38
C ARG A 270 -30.27 -58.27 -82.05
N GLU A 271 -31.18 -57.56 -82.69
CA GLU A 271 -31.48 -56.15 -82.40
C GLU A 271 -32.13 -55.99 -81.03
N GLU A 272 -33.11 -56.84 -80.69
CA GLU A 272 -33.72 -56.89 -79.36
C GLU A 272 -32.71 -57.27 -78.27
N ALA A 273 -31.82 -58.24 -78.55
CA ALA A 273 -30.75 -58.59 -77.63
C ALA A 273 -29.69 -57.48 -77.49
N ALA A 274 -29.51 -56.62 -78.50
CA ALA A 274 -28.63 -55.46 -78.43
C ALA A 274 -29.27 -54.33 -77.59
N LEU A 275 -30.55 -54.04 -77.81
CA LEU A 275 -31.31 -53.07 -77.02
C LEU A 275 -31.38 -53.46 -75.54
N ALA A 276 -31.65 -54.73 -75.24
CA ALA A 276 -31.67 -55.24 -73.86
C ALA A 276 -30.30 -55.16 -73.17
N ARG A 277 -29.19 -55.26 -73.93
CA ARG A 277 -27.85 -55.05 -73.37
C ARG A 277 -27.59 -53.57 -73.09
N GLU A 278 -28.02 -52.69 -73.98
CA GLU A 278 -27.86 -51.25 -73.82
C GLU A 278 -28.69 -50.72 -72.63
N GLU A 279 -29.92 -51.20 -72.45
CA GLU A 279 -30.75 -50.89 -71.28
C GLU A 279 -30.12 -51.40 -69.97
N ARG A 280 -29.58 -52.63 -69.98
CA ARG A 280 -28.88 -53.19 -68.82
C ARG A 280 -27.64 -52.37 -68.48
N ASP A 281 -26.89 -51.92 -69.49
CA ASP A 281 -25.67 -51.15 -69.27
C ASP A 281 -26.02 -49.73 -68.77
N ARG A 282 -27.10 -49.10 -69.27
CA ARG A 282 -27.65 -47.85 -68.70
C ARG A 282 -28.11 -48.02 -67.25
N ALA A 283 -28.82 -49.10 -66.92
CA ALA A 283 -29.23 -49.39 -65.55
C ALA A 283 -28.02 -49.61 -64.60
N ARG A 284 -26.92 -50.17 -65.13
CA ARG A 284 -25.65 -50.29 -64.38
C ARG A 284 -24.97 -48.95 -64.15
N GLU A 285 -24.96 -48.08 -65.15
CA GLU A 285 -24.42 -46.72 -65.01
C GLU A 285 -25.24 -45.88 -64.03
N GLU A 286 -26.57 -45.98 -64.06
CA GLU A 286 -27.47 -45.31 -63.12
C GLU A 286 -27.29 -45.82 -61.68
N THR A 287 -27.10 -47.12 -61.48
CA THR A 287 -26.84 -47.67 -60.14
C THR A 287 -25.47 -47.25 -59.61
N VAL A 288 -24.43 -47.18 -60.46
CA VAL A 288 -23.12 -46.64 -60.08
C VAL A 288 -23.23 -45.16 -59.72
N ALA A 289 -23.95 -44.36 -60.51
CA ALA A 289 -24.17 -42.95 -60.23
C ALA A 289 -24.94 -42.73 -58.91
N ALA A 290 -25.95 -43.55 -58.63
CA ALA A 290 -26.72 -43.49 -57.39
C ALA A 290 -25.87 -43.86 -56.15
N VAL A 291 -24.98 -44.85 -56.28
CA VAL A 291 -24.04 -45.21 -55.20
C VAL A 291 -23.05 -44.07 -54.94
N GLN A 292 -22.48 -43.47 -55.99
CA GLN A 292 -21.57 -42.33 -55.85
C GLN A 292 -22.26 -41.11 -55.21
N ALA A 293 -23.49 -40.81 -55.62
CA ALA A 293 -24.27 -39.73 -55.01
C ALA A 293 -24.53 -39.98 -53.52
N ARG A 294 -24.80 -41.23 -53.13
CA ARG A 294 -24.99 -41.61 -51.72
C ARG A 294 -23.70 -41.50 -50.92
N GLU A 295 -22.57 -41.95 -51.46
CA GLU A 295 -21.25 -41.79 -50.80
C GLU A 295 -20.89 -40.31 -50.61
N GLN A 296 -21.25 -39.46 -51.58
CA GLN A 296 -21.00 -38.03 -51.52
C GLN A 296 -21.87 -37.35 -50.44
N ALA A 297 -23.15 -37.71 -50.37
CA ALA A 297 -24.05 -37.26 -49.30
C ALA A 297 -23.59 -37.74 -47.91
N GLU A 298 -23.10 -38.98 -47.77
CA GLU A 298 -22.55 -39.49 -46.51
C GLU A 298 -21.30 -38.70 -46.09
N ARG A 299 -20.41 -38.35 -47.02
CA ARG A 299 -19.24 -37.48 -46.75
C ARG A 299 -19.65 -36.08 -46.33
N GLU A 300 -20.69 -35.51 -46.95
CA GLU A 300 -21.22 -34.20 -46.58
C GLU A 300 -21.83 -34.19 -45.18
N VAL A 301 -22.55 -35.25 -44.79
CA VAL A 301 -23.10 -35.42 -43.44
C VAL A 301 -21.99 -35.56 -42.40
N ILE A 302 -20.94 -36.34 -42.70
CA ILE A 302 -19.76 -36.46 -41.82
C ILE A 302 -19.06 -35.11 -41.69
N GLY A 303 -18.88 -34.38 -42.80
CA GLY A 303 -18.30 -33.04 -42.79
C GLY A 303 -19.14 -32.01 -42.04
N ALA A 304 -20.47 -32.10 -42.13
CA ALA A 304 -21.39 -31.26 -41.38
C ALA A 304 -21.30 -31.52 -39.86
N ARG A 305 -21.28 -32.79 -39.44
CA ARG A 305 -21.08 -33.17 -38.02
C ARG A 305 -19.73 -32.71 -37.49
N ALA A 306 -18.66 -32.86 -38.25
CA ALA A 306 -17.33 -32.38 -37.84
C ALA A 306 -17.30 -30.85 -37.65
N ARG A 307 -18.02 -30.09 -38.49
CA ARG A 307 -18.17 -28.63 -38.34
C ARG A 307 -19.01 -28.25 -37.12
N GLU A 308 -20.07 -29.00 -36.84
CA GLU A 308 -20.90 -28.81 -35.64
C GLU A 308 -20.10 -29.07 -34.37
N GLU A 309 -19.36 -30.17 -34.31
CA GLU A 309 -18.46 -30.51 -33.19
C GLU A 309 -17.39 -29.43 -32.99
N ALA A 310 -16.77 -28.95 -34.07
CA ALA A 310 -15.82 -27.84 -33.99
C ALA A 310 -16.45 -26.54 -33.47
N ALA A 311 -17.69 -26.22 -33.88
CA ALA A 311 -18.42 -25.06 -33.40
C ALA A 311 -18.81 -25.17 -31.91
N VAL A 312 -19.16 -26.37 -31.45
CA VAL A 312 -19.41 -26.65 -30.03
C VAL A 312 -18.12 -26.48 -29.22
N GLN A 313 -16.99 -27.01 -29.69
CA GLN A 313 -15.71 -26.83 -29.01
C GLN A 313 -15.27 -25.36 -28.94
N GLU A 314 -15.48 -24.56 -29.98
CA GLU A 314 -15.19 -23.12 -29.90
C GLU A 314 -16.14 -22.40 -28.93
N ARG A 315 -17.43 -22.77 -28.90
CA ARG A 315 -18.36 -22.23 -27.89
C ARG A 315 -17.90 -22.56 -26.46
N GLU A 316 -17.48 -23.79 -26.21
CA GLU A 316 -16.96 -24.20 -24.89
C GLU A 316 -15.71 -23.41 -24.51
N ARG A 317 -14.76 -23.24 -25.45
CA ARG A 317 -13.57 -22.40 -25.23
C ARG A 317 -13.93 -20.93 -24.98
N ALA A 318 -14.91 -20.39 -25.70
CA ALA A 318 -15.39 -19.03 -25.50
C ALA A 318 -16.04 -18.85 -24.12
N VAL A 319 -16.82 -19.83 -23.67
CA VAL A 319 -17.40 -19.86 -22.31
C VAL A 319 -16.30 -19.96 -21.26
N GLU A 320 -15.29 -20.81 -21.45
CA GLU A 320 -14.17 -20.92 -20.51
C GLU A 320 -13.37 -19.62 -20.41
N ARG A 321 -13.13 -18.94 -21.55
CA ARG A 321 -12.50 -17.61 -21.58
C ARG A 321 -13.35 -16.56 -20.84
N ALA A 322 -14.66 -16.58 -21.03
CA ALA A 322 -15.58 -15.67 -20.34
C ALA A 322 -15.59 -15.90 -18.83
N VAL A 323 -15.64 -17.15 -18.37
CA VAL A 323 -15.58 -17.50 -16.94
C VAL A 323 -14.24 -17.11 -16.32
N LYS A 324 -13.12 -17.28 -17.04
CA LYS A 324 -11.81 -16.81 -16.59
C LYS A 324 -11.77 -15.28 -16.46
N ALA A 325 -12.32 -14.56 -17.44
CA ALA A 325 -12.42 -13.10 -17.41
C ALA A 325 -13.28 -12.61 -16.24
N GLU A 326 -14.44 -13.22 -15.99
CA GLU A 326 -15.30 -12.88 -14.84
C GLU A 326 -14.59 -13.13 -13.51
N ARG A 327 -13.85 -14.23 -13.38
CA ARG A 327 -13.05 -14.52 -12.17
C ARG A 327 -11.92 -13.49 -11.98
N ALA A 328 -11.29 -13.05 -13.05
CA ALA A 328 -10.27 -12.01 -13.01
C ALA A 328 -10.86 -10.66 -12.57
N VAL A 329 -12.02 -10.27 -13.12
CA VAL A 329 -12.75 -9.06 -12.70
C VAL A 329 -13.15 -9.15 -11.22
N ALA A 330 -13.74 -10.26 -10.79
CA ALA A 330 -14.10 -10.48 -9.39
C ALA A 330 -12.89 -10.57 -8.46
N GLY A 331 -11.70 -10.92 -8.98
CA GLY A 331 -10.42 -10.83 -8.27
C GLY A 331 -10.00 -9.38 -8.09
N ALA A 332 -9.95 -8.62 -9.20
CA ALA A 332 -9.58 -7.21 -9.20
C ALA A 332 -10.52 -6.34 -8.33
N GLU A 333 -11.82 -6.65 -8.29
CA GLU A 333 -12.78 -5.98 -7.41
C GLU A 333 -12.50 -6.25 -5.93
N ARG A 334 -12.12 -7.48 -5.57
CA ARG A 334 -11.71 -7.82 -4.20
C ARG A 334 -10.43 -7.09 -3.82
N ASP A 335 -9.44 -7.07 -4.71
CA ASP A 335 -8.18 -6.37 -4.48
C ASP A 335 -8.40 -4.86 -4.32
N ARG A 336 -9.29 -4.27 -5.13
CA ARG A 336 -9.71 -2.87 -4.99
C ARG A 336 -10.41 -2.60 -3.66
N ALA A 337 -11.28 -3.51 -3.20
CA ALA A 337 -11.95 -3.37 -1.92
C ALA A 337 -10.97 -3.44 -0.74
N VAL A 338 -9.96 -4.32 -0.82
CA VAL A 338 -8.85 -4.38 0.16
C VAL A 338 -8.06 -3.07 0.14
N ALA A 339 -7.65 -2.59 -1.04
CA ALA A 339 -6.90 -1.34 -1.17
C ALA A 339 -7.67 -0.12 -0.63
N LEU A 340 -8.99 -0.05 -0.83
CA LEU A 340 -9.83 1.01 -0.26
C LEU A 340 -9.91 0.93 1.27
N LYS A 341 -9.99 -0.29 1.82
CA LYS A 341 -9.99 -0.49 3.28
C LYS A 341 -8.65 -0.08 3.89
N ASP A 342 -7.54 -0.47 3.26
CA ASP A 342 -6.20 -0.12 3.71
C ASP A 342 -5.96 1.40 3.62
N ALA A 343 -6.45 2.05 2.55
CA ALA A 343 -6.40 3.50 2.41
C ALA A 343 -7.23 4.22 3.49
N ALA A 344 -8.40 3.70 3.84
CA ALA A 344 -9.23 4.25 4.92
C ALA A 344 -8.54 4.12 6.29
N GLN A 345 -7.91 2.98 6.56
CA GLN A 345 -7.12 2.77 7.79
C GLN A 345 -5.92 3.71 7.85
N ALA A 346 -5.20 3.89 6.75
CA ALA A 346 -4.09 4.83 6.68
C ALA A 346 -4.54 6.29 6.90
N ALA A 347 -5.73 6.66 6.41
CA ALA A 347 -6.31 7.98 6.65
C ALA A 347 -6.67 8.20 8.13
N GLU A 348 -7.28 7.21 8.78
CA GLU A 348 -7.60 7.27 10.22
C GLU A 348 -6.33 7.36 11.07
N GLU A 349 -5.28 6.61 10.71
CA GLU A 349 -3.98 6.70 11.39
C GLU A 349 -3.32 8.07 11.20
N ALA A 350 -3.41 8.65 10.00
CA ALA A 350 -2.90 9.99 9.71
C ALA A 350 -3.65 11.07 10.53
N GLU A 351 -4.97 10.96 10.65
CA GLU A 351 -5.78 11.87 11.47
C GLU A 351 -5.43 11.74 12.96
N ARG A 352 -5.26 10.50 13.45
CA ARG A 352 -4.79 10.25 14.83
C ARG A 352 -3.41 10.84 15.08
N LEU A 353 -2.48 10.71 14.13
CA LEU A 353 -1.15 11.29 14.24
C LEU A 353 -1.20 12.83 14.20
N ALA A 354 -2.03 13.42 13.34
CA ALA A 354 -2.26 14.86 13.32
C ALA A 354 -2.84 15.38 14.65
N GLY A 355 -3.79 14.65 15.24
CA GLY A 355 -4.30 14.94 16.58
C GLY A 355 -3.23 14.88 17.68
N ARG A 356 -2.28 13.93 17.59
CA ARG A 356 -1.14 13.87 18.52
C ARG A 356 -0.16 15.02 18.33
N VAL A 357 0.11 15.41 17.08
CA VAL A 357 1.01 16.54 16.77
C VAL A 357 0.43 17.83 17.34
N THR A 358 -0.85 18.12 17.09
CA THR A 358 -1.52 19.31 17.64
C THR A 358 -1.53 19.32 19.17
N SER A 359 -1.79 18.18 19.83
CA SER A 359 -1.69 18.07 21.30
C SER A 359 -0.27 18.37 21.81
N LEU A 360 0.77 17.89 21.13
CA LEU A 360 2.16 18.16 21.50
C LEU A 360 2.56 19.62 21.26
N GLU A 361 2.04 20.24 20.19
CA GLU A 361 2.22 21.66 19.91
C GLU A 361 1.57 22.53 20.99
N ASP A 362 0.35 22.20 21.41
CA ASP A 362 -0.35 22.89 22.49
C ASP A 362 0.36 22.73 23.84
N GLU A 363 0.82 21.51 24.15
CA GLU A 363 1.62 21.24 25.34
C GLU A 363 2.95 22.00 25.33
N GLY A 364 3.61 22.06 24.18
CA GLY A 364 4.85 22.81 23.95
C GLY A 364 4.62 24.32 24.11
N ALA A 365 3.55 24.86 23.52
CA ALA A 365 3.16 26.26 23.66
C ALA A 365 2.85 26.61 25.13
N ALA A 366 2.13 25.73 25.84
CA ALA A 366 1.84 25.89 27.26
C ALA A 366 3.12 25.86 28.11
N ALA A 367 4.07 24.98 27.79
CA ALA A 367 5.37 24.91 28.45
C ALA A 367 6.18 26.19 28.24
N VAL A 368 6.23 26.72 27.02
CA VAL A 368 6.90 28.00 26.70
C VAL A 368 6.28 29.17 27.47
N VAL A 369 4.95 29.21 27.59
CA VAL A 369 4.26 30.24 28.39
C VAL A 369 4.60 30.11 29.88
N ARG A 370 4.68 28.88 30.42
CA ARG A 370 5.10 28.64 31.82
C ARG A 370 6.53 29.12 32.06
N GLU A 371 7.46 28.80 31.17
CA GLU A 371 8.84 29.25 31.24
C GLU A 371 8.97 30.77 31.15
N ARG A 372 8.27 31.42 30.21
CA ARG A 372 8.25 32.89 30.13
C ARG A 372 7.72 33.55 31.41
N LYS A 373 6.70 32.97 32.04
CA LYS A 373 6.18 33.44 33.34
C LYS A 373 7.20 33.23 34.46
N ALA A 374 7.90 32.10 34.49
CA ALA A 374 8.96 31.83 35.47
C ALA A 374 10.11 32.83 35.31
N VAL A 375 10.60 33.03 34.08
CA VAL A 375 11.64 34.02 33.74
C VAL A 375 11.20 35.44 34.11
N SER A 376 9.96 35.82 33.84
CA SER A 376 9.43 37.14 34.23
C SER A 376 9.38 37.31 35.74
N ARG A 377 9.05 36.26 36.50
CA ARG A 377 9.05 36.29 37.97
C ARG A 377 10.48 36.43 38.51
N GLU A 378 11.41 35.66 37.98
CA GLU A 378 12.83 35.77 38.36
C GLU A 378 13.40 37.14 38.01
N LYS A 379 13.07 37.70 36.85
CA LYS A 379 13.45 39.07 36.48
C LYS A 379 12.91 40.09 37.48
N SER A 380 11.62 39.97 37.87
CA SER A 380 11.03 40.87 38.86
C SER A 380 11.67 40.73 40.26
N ARG A 381 12.09 39.52 40.64
CA ARG A 381 12.84 39.27 41.88
C ARG A 381 14.23 39.88 41.83
N ALA A 382 14.93 39.73 40.71
CA ALA A 382 16.23 40.35 40.49
C ALA A 382 16.13 41.87 40.52
N ASP A 383 15.14 42.47 39.86
CA ASP A 383 14.92 43.91 39.87
C ASP A 383 14.58 44.43 41.29
N ALA A 384 13.79 43.67 42.06
CA ALA A 384 13.50 43.99 43.46
C ALA A 384 14.76 43.93 44.33
N ALA A 385 15.59 42.90 44.17
CA ALA A 385 16.86 42.75 44.88
C ALA A 385 17.84 43.87 44.54
N VAL A 386 17.88 44.32 43.27
CA VAL A 386 18.68 45.49 42.85
C VAL A 386 18.20 46.76 43.54
N LYS A 387 16.87 47.02 43.56
CA LYS A 387 16.31 48.18 44.26
C LYS A 387 16.58 48.17 45.76
N GLU A 388 16.49 47.00 46.40
CA GLU A 388 16.80 46.83 47.81
C GLU A 388 18.29 47.09 48.10
N ARG A 389 19.19 46.54 47.28
CA ARG A 389 20.62 46.83 47.35
C ARG A 389 20.89 48.32 47.21
N ASP A 390 20.28 48.98 46.24
CA ASP A 390 20.49 50.41 45.99
C ASP A 390 19.95 51.26 47.15
N ARG A 391 18.82 50.87 47.76
CA ARG A 391 18.31 51.48 49.00
C ARG A 391 19.29 51.33 50.16
N VAL A 392 19.80 50.11 50.40
CA VAL A 392 20.79 49.84 51.45
C VAL A 392 22.08 50.61 51.21
N GLN A 393 22.53 50.73 49.96
CA GLN A 393 23.68 51.56 49.61
C GLN A 393 23.42 53.05 49.85
N GLY A 394 22.20 53.53 49.57
CA GLY A 394 21.79 54.90 49.89
C GLY A 394 21.79 55.18 51.40
N GLU A 395 21.20 54.29 52.19
CA GLU A 395 21.19 54.37 53.66
C GLU A 395 22.63 54.33 54.21
N LEU A 396 23.48 53.44 53.70
CA LEU A 396 24.90 53.36 54.09
C LEU A 396 25.66 54.66 53.77
N ARG A 397 25.38 55.31 52.63
CA ARG A 397 25.98 56.61 52.28
C ARG A 397 25.55 57.69 53.25
N LEU A 398 24.26 57.74 53.61
CA LEU A 398 23.75 58.71 54.59
C LEU A 398 24.37 58.49 55.97
N GLU A 399 24.51 57.25 56.41
CA GLU A 399 25.19 56.93 57.67
C GLU A 399 26.69 57.29 57.63
N ARG A 400 27.38 57.10 56.50
CA ARG A 400 28.76 57.57 56.34
C ARG A 400 28.87 59.09 56.46
N ILE A 401 27.98 59.83 55.82
CA ILE A 401 27.92 61.30 55.94
C ILE A 401 27.66 61.70 57.39
N ARG A 402 26.67 61.09 58.08
CA ARG A 402 26.40 61.35 59.51
C ARG A 402 27.61 61.07 60.40
N LEU A 403 28.35 59.98 60.13
CA LEU A 403 29.56 59.65 60.85
C LEU A 403 30.71 60.64 60.56
N GLU A 404 30.81 61.14 59.34
CA GLU A 404 31.76 62.20 58.96
C GLU A 404 31.42 63.52 59.66
N ASP A 405 30.15 63.91 59.68
CA ASP A 405 29.66 65.10 60.40
C ASP A 405 29.93 64.97 61.91
N LEU A 406 29.58 63.84 62.53
CA LEU A 406 29.86 63.59 63.95
C LEU A 406 31.36 63.58 64.26
N ARG A 407 32.21 63.09 63.33
CA ARG A 407 33.67 63.18 63.48
C ARG A 407 34.14 64.62 63.40
N ALA A 408 33.62 65.41 62.46
CA ALA A 408 33.95 66.83 62.35
C ALA A 408 33.51 67.62 63.60
N GLU A 409 32.32 67.34 64.14
CA GLU A 409 31.84 67.91 65.41
C GLU A 409 32.75 67.52 66.60
N LEU A 410 33.18 66.26 66.66
CA LEU A 410 34.07 65.78 67.72
C LEU A 410 35.47 66.39 67.60
N GLU A 411 35.99 66.56 66.39
CA GLU A 411 37.24 67.27 66.13
C GLU A 411 37.13 68.76 66.48
N ALA A 412 36.02 69.42 66.14
CA ALA A 412 35.74 70.80 66.53
C ALA A 412 35.66 70.94 68.06
N ALA A 413 34.94 70.06 68.75
CA ALA A 413 34.85 70.06 70.21
C ALA A 413 36.22 69.79 70.88
N ARG A 414 37.06 68.92 70.29
CA ARG A 414 38.44 68.71 70.75
C ARG A 414 39.30 69.95 70.54
N ALA A 415 39.16 70.65 69.41
CA ALA A 415 39.87 71.89 69.14
C ALA A 415 39.43 73.01 70.09
N GLU A 416 38.12 73.15 70.37
CA GLU A 416 37.59 74.08 71.36
C GLU A 416 38.08 73.74 72.77
N ALA A 417 38.06 72.47 73.17
CA ALA A 417 38.62 72.03 74.45
C ALA A 417 40.12 72.30 74.56
N ALA A 418 40.88 72.15 73.47
CA ALA A 418 42.29 72.51 73.41
C ALA A 418 42.49 74.03 73.57
N GLN A 419 41.70 74.85 72.87
CA GLN A 419 41.73 76.31 73.01
C GLN A 419 41.34 76.77 74.43
N LEU A 420 40.36 76.13 75.05
CA LEU A 420 39.97 76.42 76.44
C LEU A 420 41.08 76.04 77.42
N ARG A 421 41.79 74.92 77.19
CA ARG A 421 42.98 74.56 77.97
C ARG A 421 44.11 75.57 77.78
N GLU A 422 44.39 75.99 76.55
CA GLU A 422 45.40 77.03 76.29
C GLU A 422 45.04 78.36 76.96
N ARG A 423 43.75 78.76 76.92
CA ARG A 423 43.26 79.96 77.63
C ARG A 423 43.35 79.82 79.14
N ALA A 424 43.05 78.65 79.70
CA ALA A 424 43.17 78.37 81.12
C ALA A 424 44.65 78.44 81.56
N VAL A 425 45.56 77.81 80.81
CA VAL A 425 47.01 77.88 81.06
C VAL A 425 47.52 79.32 80.93
N ALA A 426 47.07 80.07 79.93
CA ALA A 426 47.42 81.48 79.75
C ALA A 426 46.80 82.43 80.80
N ALA A 427 45.72 82.00 81.47
CA ALA A 427 45.14 82.71 82.61
C ALA A 427 45.94 82.39 83.89
N GLU A 428 46.29 81.12 84.13
CA GLU A 428 47.15 80.72 85.25
C GLU A 428 48.54 81.40 85.18
N MET A 429 49.13 81.48 83.98
CA MET A 429 50.39 82.18 83.73
C MET A 429 50.33 83.70 83.92
N ARG A 430 49.13 84.31 84.00
CA ARG A 430 48.94 85.74 84.30
C ARG A 430 48.60 86.01 85.77
N SER A 431 48.26 84.98 86.54
CA SER A 431 47.94 85.05 87.96
C SER A 431 49.09 84.63 88.89
N ALA A 432 50.19 84.14 88.33
CA ALA A 432 51.49 83.94 89.00
C ALA A 432 52.42 85.11 88.67
#